data_AF-A0A6N4DHI4-F1
#
_entry.id   AF-A0A6N4DHI4-F1
#
_cell.length_a   1.000
_cell.length_b   1.000
_cell.length_c   1.000
_cell.angle_alpha   90.00
_cell.angle_beta   90.00
_cell.angle_gamma   90.00
#
_symmetry.space_group_name_H-M   'P 1'
#
loop_
_entity.id
_entity.type
_entity.pdbx_description
1 polymer ?
#
loop_
_entity_poly.entity_id
_entity_poly.type
_entity_poly.pdbx_seq_one_letter_code
_entity_poly.pdbx_strand_id
1 'polypeptide(L)'
;MFIDWLKCYQDFDFDLPYIGETSEAIFDTLTGEILHEKQPTQRVTGSYSTSIAVRISGRRITVDGNPSRYGRIDNLFGYTTIEECISVFNNLLLSLGLPPFSRCTQIFRSQTPDGKRTVTTSNGCTVQRIDITSNFSVGEGNELAFIKSLATQRIKNSIPNLHTNGFTVDWLSKKGNASGTYQSFYGKHNEIELHQKSKII
;
A
#
# COMPACT_ATOMS: atom_id res chain seq x y z
N MET A 1 2.22 -12.40 -13.30
CA MET A 1 2.31 -11.66 -12.02
C MET A 1 1.60 -10.33 -12.21
N PHE A 2 0.98 -9.79 -11.17
CA PHE A 2 0.32 -8.49 -11.19
C PHE A 2 0.59 -7.74 -9.89
N ILE A 3 0.30 -6.43 -9.87
CA ILE A 3 0.47 -5.58 -8.70
C ILE A 3 -0.84 -5.58 -7.91
N ASP A 4 -0.81 -6.12 -6.71
CA ASP A 4 -1.99 -6.18 -5.85
C ASP A 4 -2.11 -4.94 -4.97
N TRP A 5 -1.01 -4.43 -4.45
CA TRP A 5 -1.05 -3.27 -3.57
C TRP A 5 0.03 -2.28 -3.98
N LEU A 6 -0.31 -0.99 -3.94
CA LEU A 6 0.65 0.07 -4.18
C LEU A 6 0.45 1.16 -3.13
N LYS A 7 1.55 1.56 -2.51
CA LYS A 7 1.63 2.76 -1.68
C LYS A 7 2.62 3.71 -2.28
N CYS A 8 2.21 4.94 -2.55
CA CYS A 8 3.08 5.96 -3.11
C CYS A 8 2.72 7.35 -2.58
N TYR A 9 3.65 8.28 -2.69
CA TYR A 9 3.44 9.68 -2.35
C TYR A 9 4.12 10.60 -3.34
N GLN A 10 3.68 11.86 -3.37
CA GLN A 10 4.36 12.94 -4.06
C GLN A 10 4.24 14.21 -3.22
N ASP A 11 5.34 14.95 -3.13
CA ASP A 11 5.36 16.33 -2.63
C ASP A 11 5.14 17.30 -3.80
N PHE A 12 4.34 18.34 -3.55
CA PHE A 12 4.05 19.39 -4.51
C PHE A 12 4.65 20.73 -4.05
N ASP A 13 4.95 21.61 -4.99
CA ASP A 13 5.54 22.92 -4.71
C ASP A 13 4.50 24.00 -4.34
N PHE A 14 3.22 23.60 -4.31
CA PHE A 14 2.08 24.45 -4.00
C PHE A 14 1.21 23.81 -2.90
N ASP A 15 0.41 24.65 -2.24
CA ASP A 15 -0.51 24.20 -1.20
C ASP A 15 -1.67 23.39 -1.80
N LEU A 16 -2.01 22.29 -1.15
CA LEU A 16 -3.03 21.36 -1.61
C LEU A 16 -4.40 21.76 -1.06
N PRO A 17 -5.49 21.51 -1.80
CA PRO A 17 -6.83 21.83 -1.31
C PRO A 17 -7.23 20.92 -0.14
N TYR A 18 -8.15 21.41 0.68
CA TYR A 18 -8.87 20.58 1.63
C TYR A 18 -9.95 19.77 0.92
N ILE A 19 -9.97 18.47 1.17
CA ILE A 19 -10.95 17.55 0.58
C ILE A 19 -11.98 17.05 1.60
N GLY A 20 -11.78 17.36 2.89
CA GLY A 20 -12.69 17.02 3.98
C GLY A 20 -13.04 18.25 4.82
N GLU A 21 -13.90 18.04 5.81
CA GLU A 21 -14.43 19.12 6.66
C GLU A 21 -13.50 19.52 7.82
N THR A 22 -12.49 18.70 8.13
CA THR A 22 -11.60 18.92 9.27
C THR A 22 -10.13 18.77 8.89
N SER A 23 -9.26 19.49 9.61
CA SER A 23 -7.81 19.31 9.58
C SER A 23 -7.24 19.29 11.01
N GLU A 24 -6.09 18.63 11.16
CA GLU A 24 -5.33 18.58 12.40
C GLU A 24 -4.01 19.32 12.19
N ALA A 25 -3.76 20.34 13.01
CA ALA A 25 -2.51 21.10 13.03
C ALA A 25 -1.79 20.94 14.37
N ILE A 26 -0.47 20.84 14.31
CA ILE A 26 0.44 20.93 15.45
C ILE A 26 1.09 22.30 15.40
N PHE A 27 0.96 23.06 16.49
CA PHE A 27 1.55 24.37 16.66
C PHE A 27 2.63 24.36 17.75
N ASP A 28 3.66 25.18 17.56
CA ASP A 28 4.62 25.50 18.62
C ASP A 28 3.91 26.32 19.69
N THR A 29 3.94 25.85 20.94
CA THR A 29 3.23 26.50 22.06
C THR A 29 3.83 27.83 22.48
N LEU A 30 5.09 28.10 22.13
CA LEU A 30 5.81 29.33 22.49
C LEU A 30 5.67 30.39 21.39
N THR A 31 5.77 30.00 20.11
CA THR A 31 5.73 30.95 18.98
C THR A 31 4.35 31.06 18.33
N GLY A 32 3.49 30.05 18.49
CA GLY A 32 2.20 29.96 17.79
C GLY A 32 2.30 29.52 16.33
N GLU A 33 3.51 29.23 15.83
CA GLU A 33 3.72 28.80 14.44
C GLU A 33 3.22 27.38 14.20
N ILE A 34 2.62 27.15 13.03
CA ILE A 34 2.19 25.80 12.61
C ILE A 34 3.42 25.01 12.17
N LEU A 35 3.73 23.95 12.92
CA LEU A 35 4.83 23.03 12.61
C LEU A 35 4.42 21.98 11.58
N HIS A 36 3.17 21.51 11.65
CA HIS A 36 2.68 20.45 10.79
C HIS A 36 1.16 20.48 10.68
N GLU A 37 0.63 20.34 9.47
CA GLU A 37 -0.80 20.19 9.22
C GLU A 37 -1.07 18.92 8.41
N LYS A 38 -2.13 18.20 8.78
CA LYS A 38 -2.63 17.04 8.03
C LYS A 38 -4.14 17.02 8.01
N GLN A 39 -4.69 16.43 6.96
CA GLN A 39 -6.12 16.12 6.89
C GLN A 39 -6.35 14.66 7.33
N PRO A 40 -7.53 14.33 7.88
CA PRO A 40 -7.94 12.96 8.10
C PRO A 40 -7.81 12.13 6.82
N THR A 41 -7.46 10.85 6.98
CA THR A 41 -7.34 9.96 5.82
C THR A 41 -8.70 9.74 5.18
N GLN A 42 -8.84 10.15 3.93
CA GLN A 42 -10.06 9.95 3.15
C GLN A 42 -10.05 8.55 2.56
N ARG A 43 -11.10 7.76 2.82
CA ARG A 43 -11.32 6.45 2.20
C ARG A 43 -12.26 6.62 1.02
N VAL A 44 -11.71 6.71 -0.17
CA VAL A 44 -12.52 6.82 -1.39
C VAL A 44 -13.06 5.44 -1.71
N THR A 45 -14.39 5.32 -1.67
CA THR A 45 -15.08 4.04 -1.89
C THR A 45 -15.30 3.84 -3.39
N GLY A 46 -14.96 2.64 -3.88
CA GLY A 46 -15.31 2.18 -5.22
C GLY A 46 -16.44 1.15 -5.14
N SER A 47 -16.81 0.60 -6.29
CA SER A 47 -17.75 -0.54 -6.35
C SER A 47 -17.25 -1.75 -5.54
N TYR A 48 -18.17 -2.66 -5.20
CA TYR A 48 -17.88 -3.91 -4.47
C TYR A 48 -17.22 -3.72 -3.10
N SER A 49 -17.58 -2.64 -2.39
CA SER A 49 -17.05 -2.29 -1.06
C SER A 49 -15.53 -2.17 -1.02
N THR A 50 -14.92 -1.79 -2.15
CA THR A 50 -13.48 -1.53 -2.26
C THR A 50 -13.18 -0.11 -1.84
N SER A 51 -11.99 0.15 -1.29
CA SER A 51 -11.59 1.49 -0.91
C SER A 51 -10.09 1.71 -1.10
N ILE A 52 -9.72 2.91 -1.53
CA ILE A 52 -8.34 3.39 -1.52
C ILE A 52 -8.23 4.51 -0.49
N ALA A 53 -7.15 4.51 0.30
CA ALA A 53 -6.87 5.56 1.25
C ALA A 53 -6.05 6.67 0.59
N VAL A 54 -6.52 7.91 0.74
CA VAL A 54 -5.83 9.14 0.33
C VAL A 54 -5.55 9.97 1.57
N ARG A 55 -4.31 10.39 1.75
CA ARG A 55 -3.87 11.23 2.87
C ARG A 55 -3.16 12.46 2.36
N ILE A 56 -3.52 13.61 2.92
CA ILE A 56 -2.87 14.90 2.65
C ILE A 56 -2.16 15.37 3.93
N SER A 57 -0.89 15.74 3.81
CA SER A 57 -0.05 16.24 4.90
C SER A 57 0.80 17.39 4.39
N GLY A 58 0.45 18.63 4.73
CA GLY A 58 0.97 19.83 4.07
C GLY A 58 0.81 19.72 2.54
N ARG A 59 1.94 19.77 1.83
CA ARG A 59 2.00 19.65 0.36
C ARG A 59 2.20 18.22 -0.16
N ARG A 60 2.08 17.21 0.70
CA ARG A 60 2.23 15.80 0.32
C ARG A 60 0.88 15.13 0.13
N ILE A 61 0.71 14.45 -1.00
CA ILE A 61 -0.34 13.45 -1.20
C ILE A 61 0.26 12.06 -1.03
N THR A 62 -0.36 11.21 -0.22
CA THR A 62 -0.06 9.77 -0.12
C THR A 62 -1.29 8.97 -0.51
N VAL A 63 -1.13 8.01 -1.42
CA VAL A 63 -2.18 7.05 -1.80
C VAL A 63 -1.73 5.65 -1.40
N ASP A 64 -2.62 4.91 -0.75
CA ASP A 64 -2.37 3.58 -0.18
C ASP A 64 -3.58 2.68 -0.44
N GLY A 65 -3.42 1.66 -1.30
CA GLY A 65 -4.54 0.79 -1.65
C GLY A 65 -4.24 -0.23 -2.73
N ASN A 66 -5.27 -1.01 -3.07
CA ASN A 66 -5.23 -2.02 -4.11
C ASN A 66 -5.79 -1.46 -5.43
N PRO A 67 -4.93 -1.02 -6.38
CA PRO A 67 -5.41 -0.53 -7.67
C PRO A 67 -6.09 -1.63 -8.49
N SER A 68 -5.61 -2.88 -8.40
CA SER A 68 -6.13 -4.02 -9.17
C SER A 68 -7.52 -4.49 -8.75
N ARG A 69 -7.95 -4.18 -7.53
CA ARG A 69 -9.27 -4.48 -6.97
C ARG A 69 -10.22 -3.30 -7.02
N TYR A 70 -9.73 -2.05 -7.02
CA TYR A 70 -10.57 -0.88 -6.89
C TYR A 70 -11.64 -0.81 -7.99
N GLY A 71 -12.91 -0.74 -7.59
CA GLY A 71 -14.05 -0.76 -8.51
C GLY A 71 -14.34 -2.12 -9.16
N ARG A 72 -13.71 -3.20 -8.71
CA ARG A 72 -13.85 -4.56 -9.27
C ARG A 72 -14.30 -5.55 -8.19
N ILE A 73 -14.99 -6.60 -8.63
CA ILE A 73 -15.52 -7.64 -7.74
C ILE A 73 -14.40 -8.41 -7.02
N ASP A 74 -13.33 -8.71 -7.75
CA ASP A 74 -12.14 -9.36 -7.25
C ASP A 74 -10.88 -8.86 -7.98
N ASN A 75 -9.74 -9.33 -7.49
CA ASN A 75 -8.39 -9.03 -7.94
C ASN A 75 -7.63 -10.30 -8.36
N LEU A 76 -8.33 -11.36 -8.81
CA LEU A 76 -7.67 -12.57 -9.31
C LEU A 76 -6.72 -12.22 -10.47
N PHE A 77 -7.10 -11.24 -11.29
CA PHE A 77 -6.24 -10.63 -12.30
C PHE A 77 -6.15 -9.13 -12.07
N GLY A 78 -4.93 -8.59 -12.14
CA GLY A 78 -4.64 -7.19 -11.89
C GLY A 78 -3.78 -6.54 -12.96
N TYR A 79 -3.40 -5.29 -12.69
CA TYR A 79 -2.47 -4.52 -13.50
C TYR A 79 -1.06 -5.07 -13.42
N THR A 80 -0.32 -5.03 -14.52
CA THR A 80 1.01 -5.65 -14.62
C THR A 80 2.13 -4.63 -14.55
N THR A 81 1.81 -3.35 -14.72
CA THR A 81 2.76 -2.24 -14.71
C THR A 81 2.43 -1.22 -13.63
N ILE A 82 3.46 -0.50 -13.16
CA ILE A 82 3.28 0.59 -12.19
C ILE A 82 2.49 1.73 -12.82
N GLU A 83 2.70 2.01 -14.11
CA GLU A 83 1.98 3.04 -14.86
C GLU A 83 0.47 2.84 -14.85
N GLU A 84 -0.01 1.61 -15.06
CA GLU A 84 -1.43 1.28 -14.99
C GLU A 84 -1.98 1.54 -13.59
N CYS A 85 -1.27 1.11 -12.54
CA CYS A 85 -1.66 1.35 -11.16
C CYS A 85 -1.71 2.85 -10.81
N ILE A 86 -0.69 3.61 -11.23
CA ILE A 86 -0.64 5.07 -11.07
C ILE A 86 -1.77 5.75 -11.86
N SER A 87 -2.16 5.22 -13.01
CA SER A 87 -3.29 5.76 -13.78
C SER A 87 -4.61 5.63 -13.02
N VAL A 88 -4.84 4.49 -12.33
CA VAL A 88 -6.00 4.32 -11.44
C VAL A 88 -5.97 5.35 -10.30
N PHE A 89 -4.81 5.52 -9.66
CA PHE A 89 -4.65 6.51 -8.58
C PHE A 89 -4.85 7.93 -9.09
N ASN A 90 -4.34 8.28 -10.26
CA ASN A 90 -4.49 9.61 -10.84
C ASN A 90 -5.94 9.92 -11.20
N ASN A 91 -6.69 8.97 -11.77
CA ASN A 91 -8.12 9.14 -12.01
C ASN A 91 -8.89 9.40 -10.71
N LEU A 92 -8.53 8.68 -9.65
CA LEU A 92 -9.11 8.87 -8.32
C LEU A 92 -8.76 10.26 -7.75
N LEU A 93 -7.49 10.69 -7.82
CA LEU A 93 -7.06 12.00 -7.34
C LEU A 93 -7.78 13.13 -8.10
N LEU A 94 -7.89 13.02 -9.43
CA LEU A 94 -8.61 13.99 -10.25
C LEU A 94 -10.10 14.07 -9.86
N SER A 95 -10.73 12.94 -9.51
CA SER A 95 -12.12 12.92 -9.04
C SER A 95 -12.32 13.67 -7.71
N LEU A 96 -11.25 13.82 -6.91
CA LEU A 96 -11.24 14.58 -5.66
C LEU A 96 -10.81 16.04 -5.87
N GLY A 97 -10.54 16.47 -7.10
CA GLY A 97 -9.97 17.80 -7.37
C GLY A 97 -8.50 17.95 -6.95
N LEU A 98 -7.78 16.83 -6.79
CA LEU A 98 -6.37 16.82 -6.42
C LEU A 98 -5.45 16.71 -7.64
N PRO A 99 -4.22 17.25 -7.57
CA PRO A 99 -3.25 17.09 -8.64
C PRO A 99 -2.83 15.62 -8.79
N PRO A 100 -2.64 15.13 -10.03
CA PRO A 100 -2.19 13.78 -10.28
C PRO A 100 -0.71 13.60 -9.92
N PHE A 101 -0.32 12.36 -9.71
CA PHE A 101 1.07 11.97 -9.65
C PHE A 101 1.76 12.08 -11.01
N SER A 102 3.04 12.45 -10.97
CA SER A 102 3.90 12.67 -12.15
C SER A 102 5.12 11.76 -12.11
N ARG A 103 5.74 11.53 -13.27
CA ARG A 103 7.02 10.80 -13.33
C ARG A 103 8.13 11.65 -12.72
N CYS A 104 9.07 10.98 -12.06
CA CYS A 104 10.31 11.61 -11.63
C CYS A 104 11.10 12.09 -12.84
N THR A 105 11.48 13.37 -12.84
CA THR A 105 12.34 13.99 -13.86
C THR A 105 13.66 14.51 -13.27
N GLN A 106 13.74 14.64 -11.94
CA GLN A 106 14.88 15.20 -11.22
C GLN A 106 15.12 14.44 -9.93
N ILE A 107 16.40 14.25 -9.62
CA ILE A 107 16.87 13.67 -8.37
C ILE A 107 17.73 14.70 -7.67
N PHE A 108 17.41 14.98 -6.41
CA PHE A 108 18.13 15.91 -5.56
C PHE A 108 18.92 15.15 -4.50
N ARG A 109 20.03 15.74 -4.06
CA ARG A 109 20.81 15.25 -2.92
C ARG A 109 20.80 16.30 -1.84
N SER A 110 20.16 16.00 -0.71
CA SER A 110 20.07 16.92 0.41
C SER A 110 21.42 17.03 1.11
N GLN A 111 21.78 18.23 1.54
CA GLN A 111 22.88 18.40 2.49
C GLN A 111 22.51 17.73 3.82
N THR A 112 23.38 16.88 4.33
CA THR A 112 23.23 16.23 5.63
C THR A 112 24.37 16.65 6.54
N PRO A 113 24.16 16.67 7.88
CA PRO A 113 25.24 16.94 8.83
C PRO A 113 26.45 16.05 8.58
N ASP A 114 27.63 16.56 8.94
CA ASP A 114 28.89 15.85 8.73
C ASP A 114 28.86 14.44 9.34
N GLY A 115 29.43 13.47 8.62
CA GLY A 115 29.40 12.05 8.97
C GLY A 115 28.05 11.33 8.77
N LYS A 116 26.97 12.00 8.36
CA LYS A 116 25.69 11.35 8.02
C LYS A 116 25.54 11.10 6.52
N ARG A 117 24.91 9.98 6.19
CA ARG A 117 24.63 9.60 4.80
C ARG A 117 23.70 10.62 4.15
N THR A 118 24.09 11.10 2.97
CA THR A 118 23.31 12.01 2.13
C THR A 118 21.94 11.42 1.82
N VAL A 119 20.87 12.20 2.02
CA VAL A 119 19.51 11.79 1.67
C VAL A 119 19.27 12.13 0.20
N THR A 120 18.83 11.14 -0.57
CA THR A 120 18.41 11.36 -1.96
C THR A 120 16.90 11.58 -1.96
N THR A 121 16.45 12.65 -2.60
CA THR A 121 15.04 12.94 -2.84
C THR A 121 14.81 13.08 -4.34
N SER A 122 13.55 13.08 -4.77
CA SER A 122 13.18 13.24 -6.18
C SER A 122 11.91 14.05 -6.28
N ASN A 123 11.70 14.68 -7.43
CA ASN A 123 10.38 15.17 -7.78
C ASN A 123 9.51 14.01 -8.29
N GLY A 124 8.20 14.23 -8.34
CA GLY A 124 7.25 13.23 -8.82
C GLY A 124 6.95 12.11 -7.82
N CYS A 125 6.30 11.06 -8.33
CA CYS A 125 5.77 9.97 -7.54
C CYS A 125 6.87 9.07 -6.99
N THR A 126 6.85 8.86 -5.67
CA THR A 126 7.75 7.94 -4.96
C THR A 126 6.96 6.75 -4.44
N VAL A 127 7.32 5.56 -4.88
CA VAL A 127 6.73 4.30 -4.39
C VAL A 127 7.35 3.92 -3.04
N GLN A 128 6.49 3.68 -2.03
CA GLN A 128 6.88 3.25 -0.69
C GLN A 128 6.70 1.74 -0.48
N ARG A 129 5.71 1.14 -1.13
CA ARG A 129 5.40 -0.29 -1.04
C ARG A 129 4.78 -0.76 -2.35
N ILE A 130 5.17 -1.95 -2.77
CA ILE A 130 4.58 -2.69 -3.88
C ILE A 130 4.37 -4.13 -3.44
N ASP A 131 3.15 -4.64 -3.61
CA ASP A 131 2.84 -6.05 -3.41
C ASP A 131 2.62 -6.69 -4.79
N ILE A 132 3.44 -7.69 -5.10
CA ILE A 132 3.39 -8.42 -6.37
C ILE A 132 2.80 -9.79 -6.12
N THR A 133 1.80 -10.15 -6.93
CA THR A 133 1.02 -11.38 -6.77
C THR A 133 1.17 -12.29 -7.98
N SER A 134 1.24 -13.59 -7.70
CA SER A 134 1.21 -14.68 -8.66
C SER A 134 0.17 -15.69 -8.21
N ASN A 135 -0.67 -16.14 -9.14
CA ASN A 135 -1.62 -17.21 -8.87
C ASN A 135 -0.98 -18.55 -9.21
N PHE A 136 -1.25 -19.53 -8.37
CA PHE A 136 -0.87 -20.93 -8.57
C PHE A 136 -2.10 -21.80 -8.40
N SER A 137 -2.13 -22.92 -9.12
CA SER A 137 -3.15 -23.95 -8.97
C SER A 137 -2.50 -25.24 -8.50
N VAL A 138 -3.21 -25.99 -7.66
CA VAL A 138 -2.87 -27.35 -7.25
C VAL A 138 -4.02 -28.28 -7.62
N GLY A 139 -3.82 -29.60 -7.51
CA GLY A 139 -4.94 -30.54 -7.64
C GLY A 139 -6.01 -30.25 -6.58
N GLU A 140 -7.28 -30.42 -6.92
CA GLU A 140 -8.41 -30.16 -6.04
C GLU A 140 -8.22 -30.80 -4.65
N GLY A 141 -8.51 -30.01 -3.60
CA GLY A 141 -8.39 -30.46 -2.20
C GLY A 141 -6.96 -30.46 -1.64
N ASN A 142 -5.94 -30.13 -2.45
CA ASN A 142 -4.54 -30.11 -2.02
C ASN A 142 -4.04 -28.74 -1.55
N GLU A 143 -4.89 -27.70 -1.54
CA GLU A 143 -4.50 -26.32 -1.20
C GLU A 143 -3.92 -26.22 0.20
N LEU A 144 -4.59 -26.83 1.18
CA LEU A 144 -4.12 -26.87 2.57
C LEU A 144 -2.86 -27.72 2.72
N ALA A 145 -2.78 -28.85 2.02
CA ALA A 145 -1.60 -29.72 2.06
C ALA A 145 -0.37 -28.99 1.49
N PHE A 146 -0.56 -28.26 0.39
CA PHE A 146 0.46 -27.42 -0.23
C PHE A 146 0.94 -26.31 0.70
N ILE A 147 0.02 -25.52 1.29
CA ILE A 147 0.36 -24.44 2.23
C ILE A 147 1.09 -25.00 3.47
N LYS A 148 0.62 -26.12 4.03
CA LYS A 148 1.28 -26.78 5.17
C LYS A 148 2.66 -27.31 4.81
N SER A 149 2.85 -27.82 3.60
CA SER A 149 4.17 -28.24 3.10
C SER A 149 5.12 -27.05 2.99
N LEU A 150 4.67 -25.90 2.47
CA LEU A 150 5.47 -24.68 2.46
C LEU A 150 5.84 -24.22 3.86
N ALA A 151 4.95 -24.38 4.84
CA ALA A 151 5.21 -24.04 6.24
C ALA A 151 6.30 -24.90 6.91
N THR A 152 6.78 -25.98 6.27
CA THR A 152 7.96 -26.72 6.75
C THR A 152 9.27 -26.18 6.19
N GLN A 153 9.22 -25.23 5.24
CA GLN A 153 10.39 -24.71 4.52
C GLN A 153 10.78 -23.34 5.06
N ARG A 154 12.10 -23.11 5.19
CA ARG A 154 12.64 -21.78 5.50
C ARG A 154 12.97 -21.03 4.22
N ILE A 155 12.81 -19.72 4.25
CA ILE A 155 13.29 -18.82 3.19
C ILE A 155 14.43 -18.00 3.77
N LYS A 156 15.66 -18.32 3.37
CA LYS A 156 16.88 -17.74 3.96
C LYS A 156 16.85 -17.87 5.50
N ASN A 157 16.95 -16.75 6.21
CA ASN A 157 16.91 -16.69 7.68
C ASN A 157 15.50 -16.55 8.26
N SER A 158 14.47 -16.44 7.42
CA SER A 158 13.09 -16.28 7.84
C SER A 158 12.45 -17.61 8.19
N ILE A 159 11.66 -17.60 9.26
CA ILE A 159 10.95 -18.73 9.83
C ILE A 159 9.53 -18.73 9.26
N PRO A 160 9.04 -19.87 8.76
CA PRO A 160 7.65 -19.99 8.33
C PRO A 160 6.71 -19.81 9.53
N ASN A 161 5.64 -19.06 9.32
CA ASN A 161 4.59 -18.82 10.28
C ASN A 161 3.25 -19.16 9.61
N LEU A 162 2.72 -20.33 9.95
CA LEU A 162 1.42 -20.79 9.50
C LEU A 162 0.33 -20.13 10.35
N HIS A 163 -0.58 -19.42 9.70
CA HIS A 163 -1.68 -18.74 10.38
C HIS A 163 -2.66 -19.76 10.96
N THR A 164 -3.42 -19.36 11.99
CA THR A 164 -4.29 -20.25 12.77
C THR A 164 -5.34 -20.98 11.93
N ASN A 165 -5.83 -20.37 10.84
CA ASN A 165 -6.80 -20.99 9.95
C ASN A 165 -6.17 -22.02 8.97
N GLY A 166 -4.84 -22.13 8.94
CA GLY A 166 -4.11 -23.02 8.03
C GLY A 166 -4.13 -22.61 6.55
N PHE A 167 -4.79 -21.51 6.21
CA PHE A 167 -4.97 -21.03 4.83
C PHE A 167 -3.96 -19.97 4.43
N THR A 168 -3.05 -19.56 5.31
CA THR A 168 -1.97 -18.61 4.99
C THR A 168 -0.69 -19.04 5.68
N VAL A 169 0.41 -18.99 4.96
CA VAL A 169 1.77 -19.06 5.53
C VAL A 169 2.54 -17.83 5.09
N ASP A 170 3.26 -17.22 6.02
CA ASP A 170 4.24 -16.18 5.73
C ASP A 170 5.60 -16.48 6.35
N TRP A 171 6.61 -15.66 6.01
CA TRP A 171 7.97 -15.84 6.48
C TRP A 171 8.46 -14.61 7.22
N LEU A 172 8.74 -14.79 8.51
CA LEU A 172 9.10 -13.71 9.43
C LEU A 172 10.49 -13.95 10.03
N SER A 173 11.16 -12.90 10.47
CA SER A 173 12.36 -13.03 11.28
C SER A 173 12.07 -13.70 12.63
N LYS A 174 13.11 -14.13 13.34
CA LYS A 174 12.99 -14.66 14.73
C LYS A 174 12.24 -13.72 15.69
N LYS A 175 12.19 -12.42 15.38
CA LYS A 175 11.51 -11.39 16.16
C LYS A 175 10.07 -11.11 15.68
N GLY A 176 9.56 -11.88 14.71
CA GLY A 176 8.22 -11.69 14.14
C GLY A 176 8.11 -10.60 13.07
N ASN A 177 9.24 -10.01 12.63
CA ASN A 177 9.23 -8.90 11.66
C ASN A 177 9.65 -9.37 10.25
N ALA A 178 9.07 -8.77 9.21
CA ALA A 178 9.53 -8.92 7.82
C ALA A 178 10.09 -7.58 7.31
N SER A 179 11.39 -7.35 7.49
CA SER A 179 12.05 -6.13 7.01
C SER A 179 12.39 -6.24 5.53
N GLY A 180 11.96 -5.26 4.73
CA GLY A 180 12.23 -5.17 3.30
C GLY A 180 11.26 -5.97 2.43
N THR A 181 11.26 -7.30 2.54
CA THR A 181 10.38 -8.16 1.73
C THR A 181 9.55 -9.06 2.62
N TYR A 182 8.23 -8.94 2.49
CA TYR A 182 7.25 -9.87 3.06
C TYR A 182 6.78 -10.83 1.97
N GLN A 183 6.78 -12.13 2.28
CA GLN A 183 6.30 -13.17 1.37
C GLN A 183 5.20 -13.94 2.08
N SER A 184 4.10 -14.17 1.37
CA SER A 184 2.99 -14.98 1.87
C SER A 184 2.41 -15.83 0.75
N PHE A 185 1.92 -17.01 1.12
CA PHE A 185 1.11 -17.87 0.27
C PHE A 185 -0.19 -18.12 1.00
N TYR A 186 -1.31 -17.95 0.32
CA TYR A 186 -2.62 -18.13 0.92
C TYR A 186 -3.61 -18.78 -0.05
N GLY A 187 -4.60 -19.47 0.52
CA GLY A 187 -5.70 -20.06 -0.23
C GLY A 187 -6.68 -18.98 -0.68
N LYS A 188 -6.58 -18.56 -1.94
CA LYS A 188 -7.43 -17.49 -2.50
C LYS A 188 -8.92 -17.82 -2.46
N HIS A 189 -9.30 -19.09 -2.68
CA HIS A 189 -10.71 -19.51 -2.61
C HIS A 189 -11.32 -19.25 -1.22
N ASN A 190 -10.59 -19.54 -0.14
CA ASN A 190 -11.04 -19.30 1.23
C ASN A 190 -11.17 -17.80 1.51
N GLU A 191 -10.26 -16.96 0.99
CA GLU A 191 -10.39 -15.50 1.10
C GLU A 191 -11.63 -14.97 0.36
N ILE A 192 -11.92 -15.47 -0.84
CA ILE A 192 -13.10 -15.08 -1.62
C ILE A 192 -14.37 -15.49 -0.87
N GLU A 193 -14.44 -16.72 -0.35
CA GLU A 193 -15.60 -17.21 0.39
C GLU A 193 -15.86 -16.38 1.65
N LEU A 194 -14.81 -16.03 2.40
CA LEU A 194 -14.92 -15.16 3.58
C LEU A 194 -15.41 -13.76 3.23
N HIS A 195 -14.98 -13.21 2.09
CA HIS A 195 -15.40 -11.87 1.64
C HIS A 195 -16.84 -11.83 1.11
N GLN A 196 -17.44 -12.97 0.79
CA GLN A 196 -18.86 -13.05 0.42
C GLN A 196 -19.79 -13.11 1.64
N LYS A 197 -19.27 -13.46 2.82
CA LYS A 197 -20.08 -13.55 4.04
C LYS A 197 -20.48 -12.15 4.52
N SER A 198 -21.71 -12.02 4.96
CA SER A 198 -22.20 -10.79 5.61
C SER A 198 -21.31 -10.46 6.80
N LYS A 199 -20.89 -9.20 6.91
CA LYS A 199 -20.18 -8.73 8.10
C LYS A 199 -21.12 -8.83 9.29
N ILE A 200 -20.65 -9.44 10.38
CA ILE A 200 -21.35 -9.36 11.66
C ILE A 200 -21.23 -7.90 12.12
N ILE A 201 -22.38 -7.26 12.31
CA ILE A 201 -22.52 -5.88 12.82
C ILE A 201 -22.49 -5.94 14.34
#